data_AF-A0A8A1LUX3-F1
#
_entry.id   AF-A0A8A1LUX3-F1
#
_cell.length_a   1.000
_cell.length_b   1.000
_cell.length_c   1.000
_cell.angle_alpha   90.00
_cell.angle_beta   90.00
_cell.angle_gamma   90.00
#
_symmetry.space_group_name_H-M   'P 1'
#
loop_
_entity.id
_entity.type
_entity.pdbx_description
1 polymer ?
#
loop_
_entity_poly.entity_id
_entity_poly.type
_entity_poly.pdbx_seq_one_letter_code
_entity_poly.pdbx_strand_id
1 'polypeptide(L)'
;MVGRLPILRWRDVTFGFDSGAGGEGGGMQLPADPNSQMVTVWSERGIRFTLRGSGTEPKIKIYIESCSDSRDEAVKAVCDVFMAVLEDWIQPCAPGVTYAERIVTSSGFVLDARGVPALG
;
A
#
# COMPACT_ATOMS: atom_id res chain seq x y z
N MET A 1 2.38 9.26 -7.02
CA MET A 1 3.22 8.07 -7.27
C MET A 1 3.38 7.31 -5.97
N VAL A 2 3.75 6.04 -6.02
CA VAL A 2 4.26 5.28 -4.87
C VAL A 2 5.73 4.98 -5.13
N GLY A 3 6.61 5.70 -4.42
CA GLY A 3 8.01 5.81 -4.80
C GLY A 3 8.14 6.30 -6.24
N ARG A 4 8.80 5.52 -7.09
CA ARG A 4 8.97 5.82 -8.52
C ARG A 4 7.85 5.30 -9.43
N LEU A 5 6.86 4.59 -8.89
CA LEU A 5 5.82 3.97 -9.71
C LEU A 5 4.60 4.88 -9.84
N PRO A 6 4.05 5.07 -11.05
CA PRO A 6 2.86 5.87 -11.26
C PRO A 6 1.63 5.19 -10.67
N ILE A 7 0.66 5.98 -10.21
CA ILE A 7 -0.60 5.42 -9.71
C ILE A 7 -1.59 5.40 -10.86
N LEU A 8 -2.05 4.20 -11.21
CA LEU A 8 -2.93 3.96 -12.35
C LEU A 8 -4.40 3.96 -11.95
N ARG A 9 -4.70 3.54 -10.71
CA ARG A 9 -6.06 3.50 -10.18
C ARG A 9 -6.06 3.70 -8.68
N TRP A 10 -7.06 4.43 -8.21
CA TRP A 10 -7.41 4.56 -6.81
C TRP A 10 -8.76 3.90 -6.58
N ARG A 11 -8.89 3.27 -5.42
CA ARG A 11 -10.18 2.93 -4.85
C ARG A 11 -10.17 3.27 -3.38
N ASP A 12 -11.14 4.04 -2.95
CA ASP A 12 -11.36 4.41 -1.57
C ASP A 12 -12.75 3.93 -1.15
N VAL A 13 -12.80 2.88 -0.35
CA VAL A 13 -14.06 2.31 0.14
C VAL A 13 -14.68 3.22 1.22
N THR A 14 -13.88 4.06 1.88
CA THR A 14 -14.37 5.01 2.89
C THR A 14 -15.29 6.05 2.26
N PHE A 15 -14.97 6.48 1.03
CA PHE A 15 -15.80 7.42 0.26
C PHE A 15 -16.62 6.78 -0.86
N GLY A 16 -16.54 5.45 -1.03
CA GLY A 16 -17.20 4.77 -2.15
C GLY A 16 -16.67 5.17 -3.52
N PHE A 17 -15.40 5.59 -3.59
CA PHE A 17 -14.76 6.12 -4.79
C PHE A 17 -13.91 5.05 -5.49
N ASP A 18 -13.98 5.01 -6.82
CA ASP A 18 -13.09 4.18 -7.64
C ASP A 18 -12.79 4.88 -8.96
N SER A 19 -11.52 5.18 -9.21
CA SER A 19 -11.08 5.92 -10.39
C SER A 19 -11.01 5.07 -11.67
N GLY A 20 -11.10 3.73 -11.55
CA GLY A 20 -10.97 2.81 -12.69
C GLY A 20 -12.31 2.29 -13.21
N ALA A 21 -13.43 2.71 -12.63
CA ALA A 21 -14.75 2.37 -13.09
C ALA A 21 -15.29 3.52 -13.96
N GLY A 22 -15.34 3.31 -15.29
CA GLY A 22 -15.94 4.23 -16.26
C GLY A 22 -14.96 5.25 -16.86
N GLY A 23 -14.94 5.34 -18.20
CA GLY A 23 -14.15 6.34 -18.94
C GLY A 23 -14.55 7.79 -18.61
N GLU A 24 -13.73 8.72 -19.11
CA GLU A 24 -13.84 10.19 -19.03
C GLU A 24 -14.94 10.73 -18.08
N GLY A 25 -14.63 10.77 -16.79
CA GLY A 25 -15.32 11.64 -15.83
C GLY A 25 -16.38 11.01 -14.90
N GLY A 26 -16.46 9.69 -14.76
CA GLY A 26 -17.48 9.09 -13.87
C GLY A 26 -17.02 7.86 -13.11
N GLY A 27 -16.36 8.04 -11.96
CA GLY A 27 -16.09 6.94 -11.03
C GLY A 27 -17.39 6.31 -10.55
N MET A 28 -17.53 4.99 -10.71
CA MET A 28 -18.69 4.27 -10.17
C MET A 28 -18.70 4.34 -8.63
N GLN A 29 -19.84 4.77 -8.08
CA GLN A 29 -20.07 4.81 -6.64
C GLN A 29 -20.18 3.38 -6.11
N LEU A 30 -19.14 2.93 -5.41
CA LEU A 30 -19.22 1.76 -4.55
C LEU A 30 -19.99 2.13 -3.28
N PRO A 31 -20.63 1.17 -2.58
CA PRO A 31 -21.15 1.43 -1.25
C PRO A 31 -20.02 1.97 -0.36
N ALA A 32 -20.20 3.18 0.16
CA ALA A 32 -19.25 3.78 1.09
C ALA A 32 -19.37 3.11 2.46
N ASP A 33 -18.23 2.79 3.07
CA ASP A 33 -18.13 2.37 4.46
C ASP A 33 -17.17 3.31 5.19
N PRO A 34 -17.67 4.35 5.86
CA PRO A 34 -16.84 5.33 6.58
C PRO A 34 -15.95 4.71 7.67
N ASN A 35 -16.30 3.52 8.17
CA ASN A 35 -15.52 2.81 9.20
C ASN A 35 -14.43 1.91 8.60
N SER A 36 -14.41 1.72 7.28
CA SER A 36 -13.44 0.86 6.61
C SER A 36 -12.03 1.41 6.68
N GLN A 37 -11.86 2.73 6.56
CA GLN A 37 -10.57 3.42 6.46
C GLN A 37 -9.63 2.68 5.50
N MET A 38 -10.13 2.40 4.28
CA MET A 38 -9.54 1.44 3.34
C MET A 38 -9.31 2.05 1.96
N VAL A 39 -8.04 2.15 1.59
CA VAL A 39 -7.59 2.65 0.28
C VAL A 39 -6.82 1.57 -0.45
N THR A 40 -7.19 1.28 -1.69
CA THR A 40 -6.49 0.37 -2.60
C THR A 40 -5.92 1.16 -3.77
N VAL A 41 -4.68 0.84 -4.14
CA VAL A 41 -3.95 1.46 -5.26
C VAL A 41 -3.48 0.39 -6.22
N TRP A 42 -3.59 0.67 -7.51
CA TRP A 42 -2.96 -0.11 -8.56
C TRP A 42 -1.88 0.73 -9.22
N SER A 43 -0.77 0.08 -9.55
CA SER A 43 0.40 0.69 -10.16
C SER A 43 0.96 -0.25 -11.23
N GLU A 44 2.02 0.18 -11.91
CA GLU A 44 2.75 -0.65 -12.86
C GLU A 44 3.43 -1.84 -12.17
N ARG A 45 4.09 -2.72 -12.95
CA ARG A 45 4.77 -3.94 -12.45
C ARG A 45 3.82 -4.89 -11.71
N GLY A 46 2.57 -4.93 -12.14
CA GLY A 46 1.52 -5.76 -11.55
C GLY A 46 1.23 -5.43 -10.08
N ILE A 47 1.59 -4.24 -9.60
CA ILE A 47 1.42 -3.86 -8.20
C ILE A 47 -0.04 -3.54 -7.90
N ARG A 48 -0.53 -4.16 -6.82
CA ARG A 48 -1.74 -3.75 -6.12
C ARG A 48 -1.44 -3.74 -4.62
N PHE A 49 -1.78 -2.65 -3.95
CA PHE A 49 -1.70 -2.62 -2.49
C PHE A 49 -2.92 -1.97 -1.84
N THR A 50 -3.20 -2.37 -0.61
CA THR A 50 -4.29 -1.83 0.21
C THR A 50 -3.76 -1.40 1.58
N LEU A 51 -4.05 -0.15 1.94
CA LEU A 51 -3.88 0.40 3.27
C LEU A 51 -5.21 0.33 4.03
N ARG A 52 -5.17 -0.12 5.27
CA ARG A 52 -6.36 -0.18 6.13
C ARG A 52 -6.03 0.09 7.59
N GLY A 53 -6.90 0.81 8.30
CA GLY A 53 -6.92 0.78 9.77
C GLY A 53 -7.30 -0.61 10.30
N SER A 54 -6.73 -1.03 11.43
CA SER A 54 -7.05 -2.34 12.03
C SER A 54 -8.45 -2.40 12.67
N GLY A 55 -9.10 -1.26 12.91
CA GLY A 55 -10.45 -1.15 13.48
C GLY A 55 -10.48 -1.19 15.00
N THR A 56 -9.79 -2.14 15.64
CA THR A 56 -9.80 -2.34 17.11
C THR A 56 -8.49 -1.99 17.79
N GLU A 57 -7.41 -1.87 17.04
CA GLU A 57 -6.06 -1.57 17.55
C GLU A 57 -5.47 -0.38 16.80
N PRO A 58 -4.58 0.42 17.41
CA PRO A 58 -3.90 1.53 16.77
C PRO A 58 -2.80 1.03 15.82
N LYS A 59 -3.19 0.26 14.80
CA LYS A 59 -2.31 -0.36 13.81
C LYS A 59 -2.82 -0.10 12.40
N ILE A 60 -1.86 0.12 11.50
CA ILE A 60 -2.09 0.17 10.05
C ILE A 60 -1.75 -1.20 9.48
N LYS A 61 -2.64 -1.75 8.66
CA LYS A 61 -2.43 -2.99 7.90
C LYS A 61 -2.14 -2.63 6.45
N ILE A 62 -1.08 -3.22 5.91
CA ILE A 62 -0.66 -3.05 4.52
C ILE A 62 -0.66 -4.41 3.86
N TYR A 63 -1.41 -4.54 2.77
CA TYR A 63 -1.40 -5.71 1.91
C TYR A 63 -0.80 -5.31 0.58
N ILE A 64 0.26 -5.96 0.14
CA ILE A 64 0.94 -5.66 -1.13
C ILE A 64 1.09 -6.96 -1.91
N GLU A 65 0.73 -6.93 -3.17
CA GLU A 65 0.96 -8.01 -4.12
C GLU A 65 1.56 -7.45 -5.41
N SER A 66 2.37 -8.28 -6.07
CA SER A 66 2.92 -8.04 -7.40
C SER A 66 2.80 -9.31 -8.21
N CYS A 67 2.44 -9.18 -9.48
CA CYS A 67 2.50 -10.25 -10.46
C CYS A 67 3.60 -9.92 -11.48
N SER A 68 4.60 -10.78 -11.60
CA SER A 68 5.65 -10.71 -12.63
C SER A 68 6.01 -12.10 -13.12
N ASP A 69 6.68 -12.18 -14.27
CA ASP A 69 7.20 -13.42 -14.86
C ASP A 69 8.33 -14.04 -14.02
N SER A 70 8.95 -13.25 -13.14
CA SER A 70 9.98 -13.68 -12.21
C SER A 70 9.58 -13.44 -10.76
N ARG A 71 9.81 -14.45 -9.91
CA ARG A 71 9.64 -14.33 -8.45
C ARG A 71 10.48 -13.19 -7.87
N ASP A 72 11.73 -13.06 -8.31
CA ASP A 72 12.65 -12.07 -7.77
C ASP A 72 12.21 -10.65 -8.11
N GLU A 73 11.65 -10.45 -9.31
CA GLU A 73 11.10 -9.16 -9.72
C GLU A 73 9.84 -8.80 -8.93
N ALA A 74 8.95 -9.76 -8.71
CA ALA A 74 7.74 -9.58 -7.92
C ALA A 74 8.08 -9.25 -6.45
N VAL A 75 9.03 -9.99 -5.86
CA VAL A 75 9.54 -9.72 -4.50
C VAL A 75 10.16 -8.33 -4.44
N LYS A 76 11.03 -7.98 -5.40
CA LYS A 76 11.63 -6.65 -5.46
C LYS A 76 10.56 -5.56 -5.56
N ALA A 77 9.54 -5.73 -6.40
CA ALA A 77 8.46 -4.76 -6.56
C ALA A 77 7.69 -4.56 -5.24
N VAL A 78 7.37 -5.65 -4.53
CA VAL A 78 6.71 -5.60 -3.21
C VAL A 78 7.57 -4.85 -2.19
N CYS A 79 8.88 -5.15 -2.12
CA CYS A 79 9.79 -4.47 -1.19
C CYS A 79 9.94 -2.98 -1.52
N ASP A 80 10.15 -2.63 -2.80
CA ASP A 80 10.25 -1.24 -3.24
C ASP A 80 8.98 -0.43 -2.84
N VAL A 81 7.80 -1.02 -3.05
CA VAL A 81 6.52 -0.38 -2.73
C VAL A 81 6.29 -0.28 -1.23
N PHE A 82 6.63 -1.33 -0.46
CA PHE A 82 6.52 -1.28 1.00
C PHE A 82 7.33 -0.13 1.58
N MET A 83 8.59 0.00 1.15
CA MET A 83 9.50 1.03 1.62
C MET A 83 8.99 2.42 1.26
N ALA A 84 8.56 2.62 0.01
CA ALA A 84 8.00 3.90 -0.42
C ALA A 84 6.72 4.28 0.34
N VAL A 85 5.82 3.33 0.58
CA VAL A 85 4.61 3.59 1.39
C VAL A 85 5.00 3.98 2.83
N LEU A 86 5.99 3.30 3.41
CA LEU A 86 6.46 3.60 4.75
C LEU A 86 7.07 5.00 4.84
N GLU A 87 8.06 5.29 3.99
CA GLU A 87 8.86 6.52 4.00
C GLU A 87 8.08 7.74 3.50
N ASP A 88 7.35 7.60 2.38
CA ASP A 88 6.73 8.75 1.73
C ASP A 88 5.33 9.04 2.27
N TRP A 89 4.60 8.03 2.75
CA TRP A 89 3.17 8.20 3.10
C TRP A 89 2.92 8.07 4.60
N ILE A 90 3.50 7.07 5.26
CA ILE A 90 3.20 6.79 6.66
C ILE A 90 4.03 7.67 7.60
N GLN A 91 5.36 7.65 7.49
CA GLN A 91 6.25 8.38 8.41
C GLN A 91 5.94 9.89 8.50
N PRO A 92 5.66 10.62 7.40
CA PRO A 92 5.35 12.05 7.47
C PRO A 92 4.02 12.33 8.17
N CYS A 93 3.07 11.39 8.12
CA CYS A 93 1.73 11.56 8.67
C CYS A 93 1.57 10.98 10.09
N ALA A 94 2.43 10.03 10.47
CA ALA A 94 2.36 9.28 11.72
C ALA A 94 3.77 9.00 12.27
N PRO A 95 4.48 10.03 12.78
CA PRO A 95 5.88 9.91 13.19
C PRO A 95 6.10 8.96 14.38
N GLY A 96 5.06 8.73 15.20
CA GLY A 96 5.10 7.78 16.31
C GLY A 96 4.83 6.32 15.94
N VAL A 97 4.61 6.00 14.66
CA VAL A 97 4.37 4.62 14.25
C VAL A 97 5.67 3.83 14.34
N THR A 98 5.59 2.61 14.87
CA THR A 98 6.70 1.67 14.89
C THR A 98 6.41 0.50 13.95
N TYR A 99 7.46 -0.13 13.45
CA TYR A 99 7.38 -1.29 12.56
C TYR A 99 8.50 -2.28 12.89
N ALA A 100 8.31 -3.53 12.48
CA ALA A 100 9.31 -4.57 12.70
C ALA A 100 10.55 -4.31 11.84
N GLU A 101 11.74 -4.49 12.42
CA GLU A 101 13.02 -4.39 11.71
C GLU A 101 13.17 -5.40 10.58
N ARG A 102 12.54 -6.58 10.72
CA ARG A 102 12.55 -7.63 9.71
C ARG A 102 11.12 -7.98 9.34
N ILE A 103 10.83 -7.85 8.05
CA ILE A 103 9.49 -8.09 7.50
C ILE A 103 9.57 -9.31 6.60
N VAL A 104 8.73 -10.31 6.88
CA VAL A 104 8.67 -11.54 6.10
C VAL A 104 7.49 -11.46 5.15
N THR A 105 7.75 -11.59 3.86
CA THR A 105 6.68 -11.68 2.86
C THR A 105 6.01 -13.04 2.92
N SER A 106 4.79 -13.17 2.39
CA SER A 106 4.10 -14.46 2.26
C SER A 106 4.87 -15.47 1.40
N SER A 107 5.75 -14.99 0.50
CA SER A 107 6.65 -15.82 -0.29
C SER A 107 7.93 -16.24 0.45
N GLY A 108 8.06 -15.91 1.74
CA GLY A 108 9.18 -16.30 2.60
C GLY A 108 10.44 -15.44 2.43
N PHE A 109 10.37 -14.36 1.66
CA PHE A 109 11.48 -13.41 1.54
C PHE A 109 11.55 -12.54 2.79
N VAL A 110 12.75 -12.24 3.28
CA VAL A 110 12.97 -11.40 4.46
C VAL A 110 13.54 -10.06 4.02
N LEU A 111 12.73 -9.01 4.17
CA LEU A 111 13.16 -7.62 4.01
C LEU A 111 13.77 -7.12 5.32
N ASP A 112 14.95 -6.52 5.22
CA ASP A 112 15.59 -5.80 6.32
C ASP A 112 15.21 -4.32 6.24
N ALA A 113 14.38 -3.87 7.16
CA ALA A 113 13.87 -2.50 7.24
C ALA A 113 14.73 -1.59 8.13
N ARG A 114 15.86 -2.08 8.68
CA ARG A 114 16.76 -1.30 9.58
C ARG A 114 17.47 -0.14 8.89
N GLY A 115 17.45 -0.08 7.56
CA GLY A 115 17.98 1.03 6.77
C GLY A 115 17.05 2.25 6.72
N VAL A 116 15.79 2.12 7.16
CA VAL A 116 14.87 3.24 7.29
C VAL A 116 15.07 3.82 8.69
N PRO A 117 15.44 5.11 8.83
CA PRO A 117 15.59 5.71 10.14
C PRO A 117 14.29 5.52 10.94
N ALA A 118 14.37 4.72 12.01
CA ALA A 118 13.35 4.75 13.04
C ALA A 118 13.43 6.16 13.64
N LEU A 119 12.35 6.92 13.49
CA LEU A 119 12.28 8.28 14.03
C LEU A 119 12.58 8.20 15.54
N GLY A 120 13.65 8.89 15.94
CA GLY A 120 14.02 9.08 17.34
C GLY A 120 13.16 10.13 18.02
#